data_AF-A0A450XP46-F1
#
_entry.id   AF-A0A450XP46-F1
#
_cell.length_a   1.000
_cell.length_b   1.000
_cell.length_c   1.000
_cell.angle_alpha   90.00
_cell.angle_beta   90.00
_cell.angle_gamma   90.00
#
_symmetry.space_group_name_H-M   'P 1'
#
loop_
_entity.id
_entity.type
_entity.pdbx_description
1 polymer ?
#
loop_
_entity_poly.entity_id
_entity_poly.type
_entity_poly.pdbx_seq_one_letter_code
_entity_poly.pdbx_strand_id
1 'polypeptide(L)'
;MGCQKKIAEQIVSQGADYILAVKDNQPELFDAVKDYFETAKATDFLSVPVSYDEQTNADHGRVEVRRCCLVNDISTLPQPENWAGLQSIALLE
;
A
#
# COMPACT_ATOMS: atom_id res chain seq x y z
N MET A 1 10.09 -5.84 17.12
CA MET A 1 8.95 -6.77 17.24
C MET A 1 8.55 -7.23 15.84
N GLY A 2 8.85 -8.48 15.47
CA GLY A 2 8.61 -9.05 14.13
C GLY A 2 7.29 -9.83 13.98
N CYS A 3 6.24 -9.42 14.70
CA CYS A 3 4.99 -10.19 14.75
C CYS A 3 4.25 -10.18 13.41
N GLN A 4 4.21 -9.04 12.73
CA GLN A 4 3.44 -8.89 11.48
C GLN A 4 4.03 -9.71 10.32
N LYS A 5 5.36 -9.78 10.21
CA LYS A 5 6.04 -10.61 9.20
C LYS A 5 5.70 -12.09 9.35
N LYS A 6 5.77 -12.60 10.58
CA LYS A 6 5.37 -13.98 10.92
C LYS A 6 3.88 -14.25 10.66
N ILE A 7 3.02 -13.26 10.93
CA ILE A 7 1.60 -13.35 10.63
C ILE A 7 1.38 -13.43 9.11
N ALA A 8 2.08 -12.62 8.31
CA ALA A 8 2.00 -12.67 6.85
C ALA A 8 2.45 -14.04 6.31
N GLU A 9 3.59 -14.57 6.80
CA GLU A 9 4.05 -15.92 6.49
C GLU A 9 2.99 -16.98 6.80
N GLN A 10 2.38 -16.90 7.99
CA GLN A 10 1.33 -17.82 8.41
C GLN A 10 0.10 -17.74 7.49
N ILE A 11 -0.38 -16.54 7.16
CA ILE A 11 -1.54 -16.33 6.27
C ILE A 11 -1.28 -16.95 4.90
N VAL A 12 -0.12 -16.67 4.30
CA VAL A 12 0.26 -17.22 2.99
C VAL A 12 0.40 -18.75 3.04
N SER A 13 1.00 -19.30 4.11
CA SER A 13 1.11 -20.76 4.28
C SER A 13 -0.24 -21.47 4.38
N GLN A 14 -1.29 -20.75 4.79
CA GLN A 14 -2.66 -21.25 4.87
C GLN A 14 -3.45 -21.01 3.58
N GLY A 15 -2.81 -20.45 2.54
CA GLY A 15 -3.41 -20.21 1.23
C GLY A 15 -4.33 -18.98 1.17
N ALA A 16 -4.14 -18.02 2.09
CA ALA A 16 -4.92 -16.78 2.13
C ALA A 16 -4.04 -15.56 1.77
N ASP A 17 -4.72 -14.47 1.42
CA ASP A 17 -4.12 -13.17 1.14
C ASP A 17 -4.18 -12.25 2.36
N TYR A 18 -3.30 -11.24 2.39
CA TYR A 18 -3.30 -10.24 3.46
C TYR A 18 -3.18 -8.82 2.91
N ILE A 19 -3.72 -7.88 3.68
CA ILE A 19 -3.45 -6.45 3.53
C ILE A 19 -2.84 -5.98 4.84
N LEU A 20 -1.73 -5.26 4.75
CA LEU A 20 -1.04 -4.70 5.91
C LEU A 20 -1.14 -3.18 5.89
N ALA A 21 -1.68 -2.61 6.96
CA ALA A 21 -1.60 -1.17 7.18
C ALA A 21 -0.19 -0.80 7.66
N VAL A 22 0.55 -0.06 6.84
CA VAL A 22 1.86 0.49 7.18
C VAL A 22 1.67 1.72 8.08
N LYS A 23 2.37 1.76 9.22
CA LYS A 23 2.27 2.81 10.24
C LYS A 23 3.66 3.17 10.78
N ASP A 24 3.71 4.13 11.70
CA ASP A 24 4.89 4.61 12.42
C ASP A 24 5.72 3.50 13.12
N ASN A 25 5.12 2.35 13.43
CA ASN A 25 5.83 1.19 13.98
C ASN A 25 6.75 0.47 12.98
N GLN A 26 6.77 0.91 11.72
CA GLN A 26 7.64 0.47 10.63
C GLN A 26 8.20 1.69 9.89
N PRO A 27 9.05 2.50 10.53
CA PRO A 27 9.41 3.83 10.02
C PRO A 27 10.06 3.78 8.64
N GLU A 28 11.01 2.87 8.42
CA GLU A 28 11.71 2.75 7.14
C GLU A 28 10.77 2.35 5.98
N LEU A 29 9.86 1.40 6.21
CA LEU A 29 8.88 1.00 5.21
C LEU A 29 7.84 2.11 4.98
N PHE A 30 7.42 2.78 6.05
CA PHE A 30 6.47 3.87 5.98
C PHE A 30 7.01 5.03 5.14
N ASP A 31 8.25 5.47 5.43
CA ASP A 31 8.90 6.54 4.69
C ASP A 31 9.12 6.16 3.23
N ALA A 32 9.56 4.92 2.94
CA ALA A 32 9.74 4.47 1.56
C ALA A 32 8.43 4.41 0.75
N VAL A 33 7.34 3.92 1.34
CA VAL A 33 6.02 3.91 0.68
C VAL A 33 5.52 5.34 0.45
N LYS A 34 5.72 6.23 1.43
CA LYS A 34 5.33 7.63 1.32
C LYS A 34 6.12 8.33 0.20
N ASP A 35 7.44 8.20 0.20
CA ASP A 35 8.33 8.79 -0.81
C ASP A 35 7.98 8.30 -2.21
N TYR A 36 7.63 7.01 -2.35
CA TYR A 36 7.17 6.44 -3.60
C TYR A 36 5.95 7.17 -4.15
N PHE A 37 4.87 7.26 -3.35
CA PHE A 37 3.63 7.88 -3.79
C PHE A 37 3.75 9.40 -3.97
N GLU A 38 4.56 10.09 -3.17
CA GLU A 38 4.83 11.52 -3.37
C GLU A 38 5.56 11.77 -4.69
N THR A 39 6.56 10.96 -5.01
CA THR A 39 7.29 11.02 -6.29
C THR A 39 6.40 10.68 -7.48
N ALA A 40 5.58 9.63 -7.35
CA ALA A 40 4.63 9.23 -8.38
C ALA A 40 3.59 10.33 -8.63
N LYS A 41 3.03 10.94 -7.57
CA LYS A 41 2.11 12.09 -7.69
C LYS A 41 2.75 13.31 -8.32
N ALA A 42 3.99 13.64 -7.96
CA ALA A 42 4.72 14.77 -8.53
C ALA A 42 4.96 14.64 -10.04
N THR A 43 4.92 13.40 -10.56
CA THR A 43 5.08 13.08 -11.98
C THR A 43 3.76 12.65 -12.64
N ASP A 44 2.62 12.89 -12.00
CA ASP A 44 1.28 12.50 -12.47
C ASP A 44 1.19 11.00 -12.84
N PHE A 45 1.92 10.15 -12.12
CA PHE A 45 2.06 8.72 -12.35
C PHE A 45 2.52 8.33 -13.78
N LEU A 46 3.09 9.26 -14.56
CA LEU A 46 3.42 9.07 -15.98
C LEU A 46 4.36 7.88 -16.25
N SER A 47 5.22 7.54 -15.29
CA SER A 47 6.21 6.47 -15.40
C SER A 47 5.87 5.20 -14.61
N VAL A 48 4.67 5.15 -13.99
CA VAL A 48 4.29 4.07 -13.08
C VAL A 48 2.95 3.48 -13.51
N PRO A 49 2.86 2.17 -13.80
CA PRO A 49 1.59 1.52 -14.05
C PRO A 49 0.78 1.47 -12.73
N VAL A 50 -0.05 2.49 -12.52
CA VAL A 50 -0.95 2.63 -11.38
C VAL A 50 -2.36 2.21 -11.75
N SER A 51 -3.02 1.47 -10.86
CA SER A 51 -4.47 1.28 -10.90
C SER A 51 -5.11 2.30 -9.97
N TYR A 52 -6.10 3.05 -10.46
CA TYR A 52 -6.78 4.12 -9.73
C TYR A 52 -8.28 3.84 -9.63
N ASP A 53 -8.85 4.01 -8.45
CA ASP A 53 -10.30 4.02 -8.22
C ASP A 53 -10.68 5.23 -7.36
N GLU A 54 -11.75 5.93 -7.72
CA GLU A 54 -12.32 7.02 -6.94
C GLU A 54 -13.82 6.82 -6.79
N GLN A 55 -14.29 6.90 -5.55
CA GLN A 55 -15.70 6.79 -5.20
C GLN A 55 -16.13 8.04 -4.45
N THR A 56 -17.12 8.73 -5.00
CA THR A 56 -17.79 9.85 -4.31
C THR A 56 -19.16 9.39 -3.86
N ASN A 57 -19.40 9.43 -2.55
CA ASN A 57 -20.70 9.17 -1.95
C ASN A 57 -21.25 10.45 -1.30
N ALA A 58 -22.49 10.80 -1.62
CA ALA A 58 -23.18 11.93 -1.01
C ALA A 58 -24.43 11.43 -0.29
N ASP A 59 -24.37 11.39 1.04
CA ASP A 59 -25.44 10.83 1.87
C ASP A 59 -25.58 11.58 3.20
N HIS A 60 -26.81 11.73 3.69
CA HIS A 60 -27.15 12.46 4.92
C HIS A 60 -26.50 13.86 5.07
N GLY A 61 -26.28 14.57 3.97
CA GLY A 61 -25.65 15.90 3.97
C GLY A 61 -24.12 15.89 4.09
N ARG A 62 -23.48 14.71 4.04
CA ARG A 62 -22.03 14.55 3.94
C ARG A 62 -21.66 14.13 2.52
N VAL A 63 -20.59 14.72 1.99
CA VAL A 63 -19.92 14.26 0.77
C VAL A 63 -18.61 13.61 1.20
N GLU A 64 -18.43 12.35 0.82
CA GLU A 64 -17.25 11.54 1.11
C GLU A 64 -16.61 11.12 -0.22
N VAL A 65 -15.33 11.43 -0.38
CA VAL A 65 -14.53 11.04 -1.53
C VAL A 65 -13.48 10.06 -1.03
N ARG A 66 -13.45 8.85 -1.61
CA ARG A 66 -12.46 7.81 -1.34
C ARG A 66 -11.66 7.57 -2.58
N ARG A 67 -10.33 7.60 -2.49
CA ARG A 67 -9.41 7.34 -3.60
C ARG A 67 -8.47 6.21 -3.24
N CYS A 68 -8.22 5.33 -4.20
CA CYS A 68 -7.30 4.21 -4.07
C CYS A 68 -6.33 4.23 -5.24
N CYS A 69 -5.02 4.28 -4.94
CA CYS A 69 -3.95 4.09 -5.91
C CYS A 69 -3.22 2.79 -5.57
N LEU A 70 -3.17 1.83 -6.49
CA LEU A 70 -2.48 0.56 -6.33
C LEU A 70 -1.34 0.45 -7.33
N VAL A 71 -0.17 0.03 -6.85
CA VAL A 71 1.03 -0.17 -7.67
C VAL A 71 1.67 -1.52 -7.35
N ASN A 72 2.02 -2.26 -8.40
CA ASN A 72 2.65 -3.58 -8.30
C ASN A 72 4.19 -3.52 -8.35
N ASP A 73 4.77 -2.34 -8.59
CA ASP A 73 6.21 -2.14 -8.47
C ASP A 73 6.57 -1.91 -7.00
N ILE A 74 7.20 -2.93 -6.41
CA ILE A 74 7.70 -2.91 -5.03
C ILE A 74 9.24 -2.85 -4.97
N SER A 75 9.89 -2.62 -6.12
CA SER A 75 11.36 -2.74 -6.26
C SER A 75 12.11 -1.68 -5.46
N THR A 76 11.46 -0.56 -5.16
CA THR A 76 12.00 0.57 -4.41
C THR A 76 11.82 0.43 -2.90
N LEU A 77 11.08 -0.58 -2.43
CA LEU A 77 10.82 -0.76 -1.01
C LEU A 77 12.05 -1.33 -0.30
N PRO A 78 12.24 -1.00 0.99
CA PRO A 78 13.28 -1.59 1.80
C PRO A 78 12.92 -3.03 2.18
N GLN A 79 13.78 -3.97 1.80
CA GLN A 79 13.69 -5.38 2.17
C GLN A 79 12.29 -6.01 1.97
N PRO A 80 11.67 -5.88 0.78
CA PRO A 80 10.34 -6.43 0.51
C PRO A 80 10.28 -7.94 0.70
N GLU A 81 11.41 -8.65 0.56
CA GLU A 81 11.54 -10.09 0.80
C GLU A 81 11.20 -10.52 2.24
N ASN A 82 11.21 -9.58 3.19
CA ASN A 82 10.80 -9.83 4.56
C ASN A 82 9.27 -10.05 4.72
N TRP A 83 8.50 -9.78 3.67
CA TRP A 83 7.05 -9.89 3.64
C TRP A 83 6.68 -10.99 2.66
N ALA A 84 6.38 -12.17 3.20
CA ALA A 84 6.03 -13.33 2.38
C ALA A 84 4.91 -12.99 1.41
N GLY A 85 5.14 -13.22 0.11
CA GLY A 85 4.13 -12.98 -0.93
C GLY A 85 3.73 -11.51 -1.13
N LEU A 86 4.54 -10.54 -0.72
CA LEU A 86 4.26 -9.12 -1.01
C LEU A 86 4.31 -8.87 -2.52
N GLN A 87 3.26 -8.26 -3.07
CA GLN A 87 3.13 -8.00 -4.52
C GLN A 87 2.91 -6.54 -4.88
N SER A 88 2.40 -5.74 -3.95
CA SER A 88 1.92 -4.39 -4.28
C SER A 88 1.88 -3.48 -3.06
N ILE A 89 1.89 -2.18 -3.32
CA ILE A 89 1.60 -1.13 -2.34
C ILE A 89 0.38 -0.33 -2.79
N ALA A 90 -0.41 0.12 -1.81
CA ALA A 90 -1.59 0.92 -2.06
C ALA A 90 -1.61 2.17 -1.18
N LEU A 91 -2.06 3.28 -1.76
CA LEU A 91 -2.40 4.51 -1.06
C LEU A 91 -3.92 4.67 -1.04
N LEU A 92 -4.49 4.85 0.15
CA LEU A 92 -5.91 5.12 0.35
C LEU A 92 -6.06 6.56 0.89
N GLU A 93 -6.91 7.36 0.25
CA GLU A 93 -7.19 8.77 0.60
C GLU A 93 -8.69 9.06 0.73
#